data_AF-A0A345Z435-F1
#
_entry.id   AF-A0A345Z435-F1
#
_cell.length_a   1.000
_cell.length_b   1.000
_cell.length_c   1.000
_cell.angle_alpha   90.00
_cell.angle_beta   90.00
_cell.angle_gamma   90.00
#
_symmetry.space_group_name_H-M   'P 1'
#
loop_
_entity.id
_entity.type
_entity.pdbx_description
1 polymer ?
#
loop_
_entity_poly.entity_id
_entity_poly.type
_entity_poly.pdbx_seq_one_letter_code
_entity_poly.pdbx_strand_id
1 'polypeptide(L)'
;MSNEKIMKNLSKAVFDDFDWITNFFPLNGQVYVSDSNFDNEINLLCEIDKKVLLEEVKIKKPWNRYFLAHPRPKRLNAISASQTDLRICLASPDFVQNIFMFDFSYFVTFVHKDKDITTTHTNRYNGKFELMYQMVGFENHIAISTLINKEIIYLKDNQTRITKRYNFINNTSEELNYKIKKIVESKDGLVVLTDEFEVFTTDKQLENWKIYDDSIFEKQISVFSEEAFLMSDNENGKTYCCFLNESKSRKEIVGKYFYRLESFDRELIIGKPLINRFGEINYYQAPWFIY
;
A
#
# COMPACT_ATOMS: atom_id res chain seq x y z
N MET A 1 21.65 -13.56 1.22
CA MET A 1 22.41 -12.31 0.96
C MET A 1 22.05 -11.33 2.07
N SER A 2 23.02 -10.64 2.70
CA SER A 2 22.69 -9.72 3.82
C SER A 2 21.85 -8.54 3.33
N ASN A 3 20.90 -8.08 4.15
CA ASN A 3 20.07 -6.90 3.86
C ASN A 3 20.92 -5.67 3.52
N GLU A 4 22.07 -5.52 4.19
CA GLU A 4 23.01 -4.43 3.92
C GLU A 4 23.58 -4.42 2.50
N LYS A 5 23.81 -5.60 1.90
CA LYS A 5 24.39 -5.73 0.56
C LYS A 5 23.39 -5.33 -0.52
N ILE A 6 22.12 -5.70 -0.35
CA ILE A 6 21.00 -5.31 -1.23
C ILE A 6 20.90 -3.78 -1.28
N MET A 7 20.99 -3.13 -0.13
CA MET A 7 20.83 -1.67 -0.03
C MET A 7 21.99 -0.83 -0.58
N LYS A 8 23.17 -1.40 -0.85
CA LYS A 8 24.32 -0.61 -1.34
C LYS A 8 24.23 -0.26 -2.83
N ASN A 9 23.36 -0.92 -3.59
CA ASN A 9 23.29 -0.80 -5.06
C ASN A 9 21.88 -0.52 -5.57
N LEU A 10 21.06 0.21 -4.81
CA LEU A 10 19.70 0.54 -5.24
C LEU A 10 19.73 1.52 -6.41
N SER A 11 19.00 1.21 -7.45
CA SER A 11 18.70 2.07 -8.59
C SER A 11 17.29 2.63 -8.46
N LYS A 12 17.03 3.74 -9.16
CA LYS A 12 15.74 4.43 -9.15
C LYS A 12 15.30 4.69 -10.57
N ALA A 13 14.03 4.44 -10.85
CA ALA A 13 13.34 4.88 -12.05
C ALA A 13 12.08 5.68 -11.70
N VAL A 14 11.82 6.73 -12.49
CA VAL A 14 10.59 7.54 -12.42
C VAL A 14 10.09 7.71 -13.83
N PHE A 15 8.78 7.59 -13.98
CA PHE A 15 8.10 7.66 -15.27
C PHE A 15 6.92 8.63 -15.11
N ASP A 16 7.01 9.81 -15.73
CA ASP A 16 6.00 10.86 -15.56
C ASP A 16 4.61 10.39 -16.02
N ASP A 17 4.55 9.51 -17.02
CA ASP A 17 3.30 8.91 -17.55
C ASP A 17 2.54 8.03 -16.55
N PHE A 18 3.07 7.84 -15.33
CA PHE A 18 2.44 7.05 -14.26
C PHE A 18 1.89 7.92 -13.11
N ASP A 19 1.80 9.24 -13.30
CA ASP A 19 1.19 10.19 -12.38
C ASP A 19 -0.25 9.81 -11.94
N TRP A 20 -0.99 9.19 -12.86
CA TRP A 20 -2.35 8.71 -12.67
C TRP A 20 -2.50 7.61 -11.61
N ILE A 21 -1.43 6.87 -11.30
CA ILE A 21 -1.47 5.80 -10.29
C ILE A 21 -1.61 6.45 -8.91
N THR A 22 -2.79 6.38 -8.31
CA THR A 22 -3.05 6.97 -6.99
C THR A 22 -2.67 6.00 -5.87
N ASN A 23 -2.97 4.72 -6.04
CA ASN A 23 -2.74 3.67 -5.05
C ASN A 23 -2.06 2.45 -5.69
N PHE A 24 -1.27 1.72 -4.90
CA PHE A 24 -0.64 0.48 -5.33
C PHE A 24 -0.57 -0.54 -4.17
N PHE A 25 -0.70 -1.82 -4.50
CA PHE A 25 -0.82 -2.90 -3.53
C PHE A 25 -0.07 -4.17 -3.99
N PRO A 26 1.00 -4.58 -3.28
CA PRO A 26 1.69 -5.86 -3.50
C PRO A 26 0.84 -7.03 -3.01
N LEU A 27 0.38 -7.93 -3.89
CA LEU A 27 -0.35 -9.13 -3.48
C LEU A 27 -0.04 -10.31 -4.41
N ASN A 28 0.34 -11.46 -3.85
CA ASN A 28 0.46 -12.72 -4.60
C ASN A 28 1.31 -12.68 -5.88
N GLY A 29 2.45 -11.97 -5.84
CA GLY A 29 3.31 -11.83 -7.02
C GLY A 29 2.76 -10.90 -8.10
N GLN A 30 1.61 -10.26 -7.85
CA GLN A 30 1.03 -9.21 -8.68
C GLN A 30 1.22 -7.85 -8.00
N VAL A 31 1.19 -6.80 -8.82
CA VAL A 31 1.08 -5.41 -8.37
C VAL A 31 -0.26 -4.89 -8.83
N TYR A 32 -1.13 -4.57 -7.87
CA TYR A 32 -2.39 -3.90 -8.14
C TYR A 32 -2.19 -2.40 -8.10
N VAL A 33 -2.74 -1.67 -9.07
CA VAL A 33 -2.68 -0.20 -9.15
C VAL A 33 -4.07 0.37 -9.41
N SER A 34 -4.38 1.53 -8.86
CA SER A 34 -5.65 2.21 -9.13
C SER A 34 -5.46 3.65 -9.63
N ASP A 35 -6.42 4.12 -10.41
CA ASP A 35 -6.52 5.51 -10.89
C ASP A 35 -7.49 6.34 -10.02
N SER A 36 -7.72 5.89 -8.77
CA SER A 36 -8.84 6.33 -7.94
C SER A 36 -8.81 7.83 -7.65
N ASN A 37 -9.89 8.52 -8.00
CA ASN A 37 -10.17 9.92 -7.70
C ASN A 37 -11.70 10.08 -7.54
N PHE A 38 -12.14 10.86 -6.55
CA PHE A 38 -13.56 11.15 -6.32
C PHE A 38 -14.23 11.90 -7.48
N ASP A 39 -13.44 12.59 -8.31
CA ASP A 39 -13.95 13.31 -9.48
C ASP A 39 -14.12 12.39 -10.71
N ASN A 40 -13.69 11.13 -10.64
CA ASN A 40 -13.85 10.20 -11.74
C ASN A 40 -15.26 9.59 -11.75
N GLU A 41 -15.89 9.52 -12.92
CA GLU A 41 -17.13 8.75 -13.09
C GLU A 41 -16.93 7.26 -12.77
N ILE A 42 -15.74 6.74 -13.08
CA ILE A 42 -15.35 5.36 -12.83
C ILE A 42 -13.89 5.37 -12.38
N ASN A 43 -13.55 4.59 -11.39
CA ASN A 43 -12.22 4.25 -10.92
C ASN A 43 -11.90 2.80 -11.32
N LEU A 44 -10.69 2.56 -11.81
CA LEU A 44 -10.17 1.26 -12.15
C LEU A 44 -9.25 0.73 -11.06
N LEU A 45 -9.35 -0.58 -10.84
CA LEU A 45 -8.28 -1.38 -10.27
C LEU A 45 -7.70 -2.22 -11.39
N CYS A 46 -6.40 -2.12 -11.61
CA CYS A 46 -5.66 -2.88 -12.60
C CYS A 46 -4.58 -3.73 -11.92
N GLU A 47 -4.12 -4.78 -12.59
CA GLU A 47 -2.99 -5.60 -12.13
C GLU A 47 -1.92 -5.77 -13.21
N ILE A 48 -0.70 -6.01 -12.76
CA ILE A 48 0.46 -6.41 -13.58
C ILE A 48 1.32 -7.39 -12.80
N ASP A 49 1.92 -8.36 -13.49
CA ASP A 49 2.87 -9.29 -12.88
C ASP A 49 4.10 -8.55 -12.36
N LYS A 50 4.49 -8.83 -11.10
CA LYS A 50 5.63 -8.18 -10.45
C LYS A 50 6.92 -8.35 -11.25
N LYS A 51 7.16 -9.53 -11.84
CA LYS A 51 8.38 -9.80 -12.61
C LYS A 51 8.38 -8.99 -13.89
N VAL A 52 7.25 -8.94 -14.59
CA VAL A 52 7.09 -8.09 -15.79
C VAL A 52 7.35 -6.63 -15.43
N LEU A 53 6.72 -6.12 -14.37
CA LEU A 53 6.97 -4.75 -13.89
C LEU A 53 8.44 -4.49 -13.57
N LEU A 54 9.10 -5.41 -12.86
CA LEU A 54 10.50 -5.26 -12.44
C LEU A 54 11.46 -5.28 -13.64
N GLU A 55 11.24 -6.19 -14.59
CA GLU A 55 12.01 -6.26 -15.84
C GLU A 55 11.86 -4.96 -16.64
N GLU A 56 10.63 -4.48 -16.77
CA GLU A 56 10.30 -3.26 -17.50
C GLU A 56 10.92 -2.00 -16.89
N VAL A 57 10.85 -1.89 -15.55
CA VAL A 57 11.50 -0.82 -14.78
C VAL A 57 13.03 -0.83 -14.96
N LYS A 58 13.64 -1.99 -15.18
CA LYS A 58 15.08 -2.17 -15.41
C LYS A 58 15.51 -1.90 -16.86
N ILE A 59 14.69 -2.25 -17.84
CA ILE A 59 15.12 -2.41 -19.25
C ILE A 59 15.01 -1.12 -20.10
N LYS A 60 14.03 -0.23 -19.88
CA LYS A 60 13.60 0.64 -21.00
C LYS A 60 14.21 2.04 -21.08
N LYS A 61 14.86 2.31 -22.23
CA LYS A 61 14.97 3.64 -22.84
C LYS A 61 13.57 4.23 -23.12
N PRO A 62 13.37 5.56 -23.08
CA PRO A 62 12.05 6.20 -23.11
C PRO A 62 11.11 5.83 -24.28
N TRP A 63 11.66 5.46 -25.43
CA TRP A 63 10.96 5.45 -26.73
C TRP A 63 9.95 4.29 -26.95
N ASN A 64 9.90 3.27 -26.08
CA ASN A 64 9.04 2.08 -26.23
C ASN A 64 8.17 1.78 -24.97
N ARG A 65 7.83 2.80 -24.18
CA ARG A 65 7.17 2.63 -22.87
C ARG A 65 5.65 2.63 -23.00
N TYR A 66 5.07 1.47 -23.28
CA TYR A 66 3.60 1.29 -23.32
C TYR A 66 3.03 0.35 -22.23
N PHE A 67 3.88 -0.42 -21.54
CA PHE A 67 3.46 -1.52 -20.66
C PHE A 67 2.64 -1.12 -19.41
N LEU A 68 2.77 0.13 -18.94
CA LEU A 68 2.04 0.67 -17.79
C LEU A 68 1.18 1.90 -18.17
N ALA A 69 0.89 2.07 -19.46
CA ALA A 69 -0.04 3.10 -19.90
C ALA A 69 -1.41 2.87 -19.25
N HIS A 70 -2.04 3.97 -18.81
CA HIS A 70 -3.43 3.93 -18.35
C HIS A 70 -4.31 3.21 -19.39
N PRO A 71 -5.05 2.16 -19.00
CA PRO A 71 -5.81 1.34 -19.95
C PRO A 71 -7.07 2.03 -20.52
N ARG A 72 -7.26 3.34 -20.26
CA ARG A 72 -8.40 4.11 -20.76
C ARG A 72 -7.98 4.98 -21.95
N PRO A 73 -8.52 4.75 -23.15
CA PRO A 73 -8.26 5.58 -24.33
C PRO A 73 -8.72 7.05 -24.19
N LYS A 74 -9.55 7.38 -23.19
CA LYS A 74 -9.93 8.77 -22.91
C LYS A 74 -8.87 9.54 -22.13
N ARG A 75 -7.94 8.84 -21.46
CA ARG A 75 -6.85 9.43 -20.65
C ARG A 75 -5.50 9.39 -21.33
N LEU A 76 -5.28 8.41 -22.22
CA LEU A 76 -4.10 8.30 -23.07
C LEU A 76 -4.52 8.01 -24.50
N ASN A 77 -3.60 8.17 -25.45
CA ASN A 77 -3.87 7.77 -26.83
C ASN A 77 -4.24 6.27 -26.91
N ALA A 78 -5.09 5.90 -27.87
CA ALA A 78 -5.64 4.55 -27.99
C ALA A 78 -4.56 3.47 -28.24
N ILE A 79 -3.45 3.84 -28.90
CA ILE A 79 -2.35 2.93 -29.18
C ILE A 79 -1.66 2.52 -27.87
N SER A 80 -1.30 3.49 -27.04
CA SER A 80 -0.72 3.25 -25.72
C SER A 80 -1.65 2.41 -24.84
N ALA A 81 -2.94 2.73 -24.82
CA ALA A 81 -3.92 1.97 -24.05
C ALA A 81 -4.05 0.51 -24.54
N SER A 82 -3.89 0.24 -25.83
CA SER A 82 -3.93 -1.12 -26.39
C SER A 82 -2.66 -1.95 -26.17
N GLN A 83 -1.56 -1.28 -25.81
CA GLN A 83 -0.23 -1.87 -25.67
C GLN A 83 0.21 -1.99 -24.19
N THR A 84 -0.68 -1.69 -23.26
CA THR A 84 -0.42 -1.82 -21.82
C THR A 84 -0.53 -3.27 -21.39
N ASP A 85 0.38 -3.69 -20.52
CA ASP A 85 0.38 -5.00 -19.86
C ASP A 85 -0.55 -5.02 -18.63
N LEU A 86 -1.15 -3.87 -18.30
CA LEU A 86 -2.15 -3.77 -17.24
C LEU A 86 -3.45 -4.46 -17.63
N ARG A 87 -3.85 -5.44 -16.81
CA ARG A 87 -5.18 -6.05 -16.89
C ARG A 87 -6.15 -5.29 -16.00
N ILE A 88 -7.30 -4.88 -16.53
CA ILE A 88 -8.38 -4.31 -15.71
C ILE A 88 -9.02 -5.42 -14.90
N CYS A 89 -9.03 -5.27 -13.57
CA CYS A 89 -9.67 -6.18 -12.63
C CYS A 89 -11.06 -5.71 -12.25
N LEU A 90 -11.19 -4.42 -11.91
CA LEU A 90 -12.45 -3.82 -11.47
C LEU A 90 -12.65 -2.43 -12.07
N ALA A 91 -13.91 -2.07 -12.24
CA ALA A 91 -14.37 -0.72 -12.56
C ALA A 91 -15.51 -0.37 -11.58
N SER A 92 -15.36 0.71 -10.82
CA SER A 92 -16.33 1.14 -9.80
C SER A 92 -16.45 2.66 -9.79
N PRO A 93 -17.62 3.28 -9.59
CA PRO A 93 -17.70 4.72 -9.37
C PRO A 93 -16.97 5.15 -8.09
N ASP A 94 -16.82 4.25 -7.12
CA ASP A 94 -16.24 4.58 -5.82
C ASP A 94 -14.71 4.52 -5.82
N PHE A 95 -14.10 5.24 -4.88
CA PHE A 95 -12.65 5.30 -4.73
C PHE A 95 -12.13 3.97 -4.18
N VAL A 96 -11.17 3.33 -4.87
CA VAL A 96 -10.56 2.07 -4.40
C VAL A 96 -9.50 2.40 -3.35
N GLN A 97 -9.83 2.20 -2.07
CA GLN A 97 -8.96 2.60 -0.95
C GLN A 97 -7.93 1.55 -0.60
N ASN A 98 -8.34 0.28 -0.52
CA ASN A 98 -7.47 -0.82 -0.15
C ASN A 98 -7.87 -2.14 -0.82
N ILE A 99 -6.90 -3.01 -1.02
CA ILE A 99 -7.11 -4.40 -1.40
C ILE A 99 -6.20 -5.29 -0.55
N PHE A 100 -6.75 -6.42 -0.12
CA PHE A 100 -6.00 -7.49 0.48
C PHE A 100 -6.56 -8.82 0.03
N MET A 101 -5.79 -9.87 0.24
CA MET A 101 -6.20 -11.23 -0.10
C MET A 101 -6.34 -12.09 1.15
N PHE A 102 -7.39 -12.90 1.17
CA PHE A 102 -7.65 -13.90 2.19
C PHE A 102 -8.35 -15.11 1.55
N ASP A 103 -7.84 -16.33 1.79
CA ASP A 103 -8.33 -17.59 1.20
C ASP A 103 -8.68 -17.50 -0.30
N PHE A 104 -7.67 -17.11 -1.10
CA PHE A 104 -7.79 -16.95 -2.57
C PHE A 104 -8.89 -15.98 -3.03
N SER A 105 -9.42 -15.17 -2.11
CA SER A 105 -10.42 -14.15 -2.37
C SER A 105 -9.82 -12.78 -2.15
N TYR A 106 -10.23 -11.83 -2.98
CA TYR A 106 -9.85 -10.44 -2.83
C TYR A 106 -10.92 -9.70 -2.06
N PHE A 107 -10.50 -8.86 -1.13
CA PHE A 107 -11.37 -7.96 -0.41
C PHE A 107 -10.96 -6.55 -0.79
N VAL A 108 -11.89 -5.81 -1.36
CA VAL A 108 -11.65 -4.45 -1.83
C VAL A 108 -12.51 -3.50 -1.02
N THR A 109 -11.86 -2.58 -0.32
CA THR A 109 -12.53 -1.51 0.42
C THR A 109 -12.67 -0.29 -0.49
N PHE A 110 -13.91 0.18 -0.61
CA PHE A 110 -14.27 1.36 -1.37
C PHE A 110 -14.62 2.51 -0.44
N VAL A 111 -14.33 3.74 -0.87
CA VAL A 111 -14.78 4.97 -0.22
C VAL A 111 -15.75 5.66 -1.16
N HIS A 112 -16.97 5.86 -0.66
CA HIS A 112 -18.00 6.62 -1.34
C HIS A 112 -18.08 8.01 -0.71
N LYS A 113 -18.15 9.04 -1.55
CA LYS A 113 -18.29 10.44 -1.11
C LYS A 113 -19.51 11.04 -1.79
N ASP A 114 -20.51 11.38 -0.99
CA ASP A 114 -21.66 12.17 -1.42
C ASP A 114 -21.71 13.46 -0.59
N LYS A 115 -21.45 14.59 -1.23
CA LYS A 115 -21.30 15.91 -0.59
C LYS A 115 -20.29 15.86 0.58
N ASP A 116 -20.78 16.02 1.80
CA ASP A 116 -20.00 16.04 3.05
C ASP A 116 -20.00 14.68 3.77
N ILE A 117 -20.70 13.68 3.23
CA ILE A 117 -20.79 12.34 3.81
C ILE A 117 -19.77 11.44 3.12
N THR A 118 -18.88 10.86 3.92
CA THR A 118 -17.92 9.84 3.47
C THR A 118 -18.24 8.52 4.15
N THR A 119 -18.60 7.51 3.35
CA THR A 119 -18.85 6.15 3.83
C THR A 119 -17.86 5.18 3.21
N THR A 120 -17.70 4.02 3.85
CA THR A 120 -16.90 2.93 3.31
C THR A 120 -17.69 1.64 3.30
N HIS A 121 -17.38 0.79 2.33
CA HIS A 121 -17.88 -0.57 2.27
C HIS A 121 -16.79 -1.49 1.72
N THR A 122 -16.88 -2.79 2.03
CA THR A 122 -15.91 -3.77 1.58
C THR A 122 -16.64 -4.89 0.84
N ASN A 123 -16.17 -5.21 -0.36
CA ASN A 123 -16.70 -6.30 -1.16
C ASN A 123 -15.69 -7.45 -1.23
N ARG A 124 -16.18 -8.68 -1.19
CA ARG A 124 -15.39 -9.89 -1.45
C ARG A 124 -15.56 -10.31 -2.91
N TYR A 125 -14.45 -10.60 -3.56
CA TYR A 125 -14.35 -11.08 -4.93
C TYR A 125 -13.58 -12.40 -4.97
N ASN A 126 -13.87 -13.23 -5.96
CA ASN A 126 -13.08 -14.44 -6.20
C ASN A 126 -11.75 -14.12 -6.92
N GLY A 127 -10.94 -15.14 -7.20
CA GLY A 127 -9.65 -15.00 -7.89
C GLY A 127 -9.73 -14.39 -9.30
N LYS A 128 -10.93 -14.33 -9.92
CA LYS A 128 -11.17 -13.68 -11.22
C LYS A 128 -11.74 -12.26 -11.09
N PHE A 129 -11.83 -11.72 -9.87
CA PHE A 129 -12.49 -10.45 -9.57
C PHE A 129 -14.00 -10.43 -9.87
N GLU A 130 -14.68 -11.57 -9.82
CA GLU A 130 -16.15 -11.63 -9.85
C GLU A 130 -16.68 -11.38 -8.42
N LEU A 131 -17.65 -10.48 -8.28
CA LEU A 131 -18.24 -10.13 -6.99
C LEU A 131 -18.91 -11.36 -6.38
N MET A 132 -18.50 -11.73 -5.17
CA MET A 132 -19.13 -12.80 -4.41
C MET A 132 -20.24 -12.25 -3.52
N TYR A 133 -19.90 -11.28 -2.66
CA TYR A 133 -20.85 -10.61 -1.78
C TYR A 133 -20.21 -9.36 -1.12
N GLN A 134 -21.06 -8.48 -0.60
CA GLN A 134 -20.64 -7.36 0.26
C GLN A 134 -20.48 -7.85 1.71
N MET A 135 -19.42 -7.39 2.38
CA MET A 135 -19.14 -7.73 3.77
C MET A 135 -20.08 -7.00 4.72
N VAL A 136 -20.98 -7.74 5.36
CA VAL A 136 -21.87 -7.23 6.41
C VAL A 136 -21.07 -6.99 7.70
N GLY A 137 -21.28 -5.85 8.36
CA GLY A 137 -20.58 -5.44 9.58
C GLY A 137 -19.24 -4.71 9.32
N PHE A 138 -18.88 -4.53 8.05
CA PHE A 138 -17.68 -3.79 7.63
C PHE A 138 -18.04 -2.39 7.11
N GLU A 139 -19.31 -1.99 7.19
CA GLU A 139 -19.77 -0.67 6.81
C GLU A 139 -19.08 0.38 7.67
N ASN A 140 -18.62 1.47 7.03
CA ASN A 140 -17.84 2.54 7.66
C ASN A 140 -16.53 2.07 8.31
N HIS A 141 -16.05 0.85 8.01
CA HIS A 141 -14.74 0.39 8.40
C HIS A 141 -13.80 0.33 7.19
N ILE A 142 -12.51 0.54 7.46
CA ILE A 142 -11.41 0.38 6.52
C ILE A 142 -10.57 -0.77 7.00
N ALA A 143 -10.32 -1.76 6.15
CA ALA A 143 -9.32 -2.78 6.44
C ALA A 143 -7.92 -2.16 6.40
N ILE A 144 -7.15 -2.28 7.47
CA ILE A 144 -5.81 -1.70 7.59
C ILE A 144 -4.70 -2.74 7.41
N SER A 145 -4.96 -4.00 7.74
CA SER A 145 -4.02 -5.13 7.56
C SER A 145 -4.75 -6.46 7.73
N THR A 146 -4.14 -7.53 7.26
CA THR A 146 -4.53 -8.91 7.55
C THR A 146 -3.38 -9.66 8.22
N LEU A 147 -3.72 -10.68 9.00
CA LEU A 147 -2.78 -11.74 9.37
C LEU A 147 -3.27 -13.01 8.69
N ILE A 148 -2.76 -13.24 7.49
CA ILE A 148 -3.26 -14.27 6.56
C ILE A 148 -3.28 -15.65 7.24
N ASN A 149 -2.24 -15.97 8.02
CA ASN A 149 -2.13 -17.26 8.70
C ASN A 149 -3.09 -17.48 9.87
N LYS A 150 -3.84 -16.45 10.30
CA LYS A 150 -4.74 -16.51 11.47
C LYS A 150 -6.20 -16.20 11.16
N GLU A 151 -6.55 -15.95 9.90
CA GLU A 151 -7.90 -15.53 9.52
C GLU A 151 -8.39 -14.29 10.28
N ILE A 152 -7.47 -13.34 10.50
CA ILE A 152 -7.73 -12.10 11.22
C ILE A 152 -7.61 -10.92 10.26
N ILE A 153 -8.60 -10.03 10.32
CA ILE A 153 -8.55 -8.71 9.69
C ILE A 153 -8.57 -7.65 10.79
N TYR A 154 -7.75 -6.62 10.61
CA TYR A 154 -7.83 -5.41 11.40
C TYR A 154 -8.66 -4.37 10.65
N LEU A 155 -9.71 -3.90 11.30
CA LEU A 155 -10.66 -2.93 10.79
C LEU A 155 -10.51 -1.63 11.58
N LYS A 156 -10.45 -0.50 10.89
CA LYS A 156 -10.52 0.81 11.52
C LYS A 156 -11.84 1.47 11.16
N ASP A 157 -12.60 1.86 12.16
CA ASP A 157 -13.79 2.68 11.96
C ASP A 157 -13.39 4.05 11.40
N ASN A 158 -14.05 4.47 10.32
CA ASN A 158 -13.67 5.67 9.56
C ASN A 158 -13.92 6.97 10.35
N GLN A 159 -14.88 6.96 11.29
CA GLN A 159 -15.28 8.15 12.06
C GLN A 159 -14.53 8.25 13.39
N THR A 160 -14.63 7.21 14.21
CA THR A 160 -14.05 7.15 15.57
C THR A 160 -12.56 6.81 15.57
N ARG A 161 -12.06 6.25 14.45
CA ARG A 161 -10.68 5.73 14.30
C ARG A 161 -10.35 4.54 15.19
N ILE A 162 -11.33 4.00 15.93
CA ILE A 162 -11.16 2.81 16.76
C ILE A 162 -10.79 1.64 15.87
N THR A 163 -9.78 0.88 16.29
CA THR A 163 -9.35 -0.32 15.58
C THR A 163 -9.96 -1.55 16.23
N LYS A 164 -10.50 -2.45 15.42
CA LYS A 164 -11.06 -3.74 15.81
C LYS A 164 -10.28 -4.87 15.18
N ARG A 165 -10.06 -5.93 15.94
CA ARG A 165 -9.56 -7.22 15.45
C ARG A 165 -10.76 -8.11 15.20
N TYR A 166 -11.00 -8.48 13.94
CA TYR A 166 -12.08 -9.38 13.54
C TYR A 166 -11.52 -10.75 13.16
N ASN A 167 -12.06 -11.82 13.75
CA ASN A 167 -11.68 -13.21 13.49
C ASN A 167 -12.79 -13.91 12.69
N PHE A 168 -12.47 -14.40 11.49
CA PHE A 168 -13.44 -15.05 10.61
C PHE A 168 -13.92 -16.41 11.12
N ILE A 169 -13.03 -17.20 11.72
CA ILE A 169 -13.33 -18.55 12.23
C ILE A 169 -14.43 -18.49 13.29
N ASN A 170 -14.25 -17.58 14.26
CA ASN A 170 -15.12 -17.50 15.42
C ASN A 170 -16.24 -16.45 15.26
N ASN A 171 -16.19 -15.65 14.18
CA ASN A 171 -17.08 -14.51 13.96
C ASN A 171 -17.13 -13.55 15.16
N THR A 172 -15.96 -13.27 15.74
CA THR A 172 -15.82 -12.38 16.90
C THR A 172 -15.03 -11.13 16.52
N SER A 173 -15.37 -10.01 17.16
CA SER A 173 -14.65 -8.75 17.07
C SER A 173 -14.23 -8.28 18.44
N GLU A 174 -13.00 -7.77 18.56
CA GLU A 174 -12.47 -7.17 19.77
C GLU A 174 -11.95 -5.77 19.45
N GLU A 175 -12.31 -4.78 20.27
CA GLU A 175 -11.75 -3.44 20.15
C GLU A 175 -10.33 -3.40 20.72
N LEU A 176 -9.42 -2.75 20.01
CA LEU A 176 -8.05 -2.56 20.44
C LEU A 176 -7.91 -1.18 21.11
N ASN A 177 -7.09 -1.12 22.15
CA ASN A 177 -6.80 0.12 22.88
C ASN A 177 -5.99 1.15 22.07
N TYR A 178 -5.57 0.82 20.85
CA TYR A 178 -4.74 1.66 19.99
C TYR A 178 -5.44 1.98 18.68
N LYS A 179 -5.34 3.25 18.26
CA LYS A 179 -5.77 3.71 16.93
C LYS A 179 -4.67 3.42 15.93
N ILE A 180 -4.82 2.34 15.18
CA ILE A 180 -3.77 1.83 14.29
C ILE A 180 -3.96 2.39 12.88
N LYS A 181 -2.87 2.92 12.32
CA LYS A 181 -2.80 3.37 10.92
C LYS A 181 -2.44 2.24 9.97
N LYS A 182 -1.37 1.49 10.27
CA LYS A 182 -0.87 0.39 9.44
C LYS A 182 -0.17 -0.65 10.31
N ILE A 183 -0.23 -1.90 9.90
CA ILE A 183 0.48 -3.02 10.51
C ILE A 183 1.29 -3.70 9.40
N VAL A 184 2.53 -4.10 9.71
CA VAL A 184 3.34 -4.94 8.82
C VAL A 184 3.90 -6.11 9.62
N GLU A 185 3.87 -7.30 9.02
CA GLU A 185 4.36 -8.52 9.66
C GLU A 185 5.88 -8.62 9.55
N SER A 186 6.50 -9.13 10.62
CA SER A 186 7.91 -9.50 10.68
C SER A 186 8.02 -10.96 11.17
N LYS A 187 9.24 -11.50 11.22
CA LYS A 187 9.49 -12.88 11.67
C LYS A 187 8.93 -13.14 13.07
N ASP A 188 9.29 -12.27 14.01
CA ASP A 188 9.07 -12.48 15.44
C ASP A 188 7.85 -11.73 15.98
N GLY A 189 7.17 -10.95 15.14
CA GLY A 189 6.07 -10.10 15.59
C GLY A 189 5.52 -9.17 14.51
N LEU A 190 5.04 -8.02 14.95
CA LEU A 190 4.41 -6.99 14.13
C LEU A 190 5.11 -5.66 14.35
N VAL A 191 5.20 -4.87 13.29
CA VAL A 191 5.51 -3.44 13.37
C VAL A 191 4.23 -2.67 13.12
N VAL A 192 3.90 -1.76 14.03
CA VAL A 192 2.64 -1.04 14.06
C VAL A 192 2.91 0.45 13.97
N LEU A 193 2.24 1.12 13.03
CA LEU A 193 2.18 2.56 12.91
C LEU A 193 0.84 3.04 13.46
N THR A 194 0.85 3.94 14.43
CA THR A 194 -0.38 4.52 15.00
C THR A 194 -0.88 5.70 14.15
N ASP A 195 -2.11 6.15 14.42
CA ASP A 195 -2.64 7.38 13.82
C ASP A 195 -1.87 8.64 14.23
N GLU A 196 -1.16 8.61 15.37
CA GLU A 196 -0.27 9.68 15.86
C GLU A 196 1.17 9.57 15.30
N PHE A 197 1.38 8.66 14.35
CA PHE A 197 2.64 8.42 13.64
C PHE A 197 3.80 7.84 14.46
N GLU A 198 3.51 7.34 15.65
CA GLU A 198 4.45 6.55 16.44
C GLU A 198 4.58 5.14 15.83
N VAL A 199 5.76 4.56 15.96
CA VAL A 199 6.08 3.21 15.49
C VAL A 199 6.41 2.31 16.68
N PHE A 200 5.69 1.20 16.77
CA PHE A 200 5.88 0.19 17.79
C PHE A 200 6.26 -1.15 17.16
N THR A 201 7.02 -1.96 17.90
CA THR A 201 7.13 -3.40 17.67
C THR A 201 6.32 -4.13 18.73
N THR A 202 5.62 -5.20 18.35
CA THR A 202 4.84 -6.01 19.29
C THR A 202 4.80 -7.45 18.82
N ASP A 203 4.38 -8.38 19.67
CA ASP A 203 4.20 -9.77 19.29
C ASP A 203 2.94 -9.95 18.42
N LYS A 204 2.75 -11.15 17.85
CA LYS A 204 1.61 -11.43 16.95
C LYS A 204 0.24 -11.43 17.65
N GLN A 205 0.16 -11.28 18.96
CA GLN A 205 -1.08 -11.10 19.70
C GLN A 205 -1.37 -9.64 20.06
N LEU A 206 -0.46 -8.69 19.77
CA LEU A 206 -0.55 -7.28 20.16
C LEU A 206 -0.55 -7.08 21.68
N GLU A 207 0.23 -7.85 22.43
CA GLU A 207 0.28 -7.78 23.89
C GLU A 207 1.53 -7.06 24.39
N ASN A 208 2.67 -7.26 23.71
CA ASN A 208 3.99 -6.83 24.17
C ASN A 208 4.55 -5.65 23.37
N TRP A 209 3.95 -4.48 23.55
CA TRP A 209 4.32 -3.25 22.83
C TRP A 209 5.66 -2.67 23.30
N LYS A 210 6.54 -2.39 22.34
CA LYS A 210 7.80 -1.69 22.55
C LYS A 210 7.90 -0.54 21.56
N ILE A 211 8.26 0.63 22.04
CA ILE A 211 8.47 1.81 21.20
C ILE A 211 9.70 1.58 20.33
N TYR A 212 9.53 1.72 19.01
CA TYR A 212 10.62 1.79 18.05
C TYR A 212 10.99 3.26 17.78
N ASP A 213 10.00 4.10 17.50
CA ASP A 213 10.11 5.53 17.23
C ASP A 213 8.86 6.25 17.78
N ASP A 214 9.04 7.19 18.68
CA ASP A 214 7.99 7.96 19.37
C ASP A 214 7.80 9.37 18.79
N SER A 215 8.44 9.70 17.68
CA SER A 215 8.25 11.00 17.04
C SER A 215 6.85 11.09 16.42
N ILE A 216 6.26 12.28 16.47
CA ILE A 216 4.88 12.54 15.99
C ILE A 216 4.81 13.01 14.53
N PHE A 217 5.94 13.02 13.83
CA PHE A 217 5.98 13.42 12.42
C PHE A 217 5.38 12.35 11.52
N GLU A 218 4.73 12.77 10.43
CA GLU A 218 4.08 11.86 9.50
C GLU A 218 5.04 10.79 9.00
N LYS A 219 4.63 9.52 9.16
CA LYS A 219 5.39 8.36 8.70
C LYS A 219 4.54 7.43 7.85
N GLN A 220 5.23 6.63 7.06
CA GLN A 220 4.71 5.45 6.39
C GLN A 220 5.63 4.27 6.65
N ILE A 221 5.07 3.09 6.85
CA ILE A 221 5.81 1.85 7.02
C ILE A 221 5.45 0.84 5.93
N SER A 222 6.38 -0.05 5.58
CA SER A 222 6.11 -1.21 4.71
C SER A 222 7.03 -2.39 5.05
N VAL A 223 6.61 -3.61 4.70
CA VAL A 223 7.44 -4.81 4.82
C VAL A 223 8.66 -4.66 3.91
N PHE A 224 9.86 -4.89 4.44
CA PHE A 224 11.05 -5.06 3.61
C PHE A 224 11.50 -6.52 3.62
N SER A 225 11.71 -7.06 4.82
CA SER A 225 12.14 -8.43 5.05
C SER A 225 11.58 -8.95 6.38
N GLU A 226 11.82 -10.22 6.66
CA GLU A 226 11.53 -10.83 7.96
C GLU A 226 12.17 -10.10 9.15
N GLU A 227 13.32 -9.44 8.96
CA GLU A 227 14.13 -8.83 10.04
C GLU A 227 14.21 -7.31 9.93
N ALA A 228 13.52 -6.71 8.96
CA ALA A 228 13.58 -5.27 8.70
C ALA A 228 12.33 -4.76 8.01
N PHE A 229 12.00 -3.50 8.25
CA PHE A 229 10.89 -2.80 7.60
C PHE A 229 11.38 -1.50 6.97
N LEU A 230 10.61 -0.94 6.03
CA LEU A 230 10.86 0.39 5.52
C LEU A 230 10.09 1.42 6.35
N MET A 231 10.72 2.57 6.58
CA MET A 231 10.09 3.72 7.22
C MET A 231 10.39 4.98 6.43
N SER A 232 9.36 5.59 5.87
CA SER A 232 9.43 6.90 5.23
C SER A 232 8.97 7.95 6.23
N ASP A 233 9.84 8.91 6.53
CA ASP A 233 9.70 9.90 7.59
C ASP A 233 9.71 11.32 7.01
N ASN A 234 8.63 12.03 7.25
CA ASN A 234 8.42 13.37 6.71
C ASN A 234 9.29 14.44 7.39
N GLU A 235 9.66 14.28 8.68
CA GLU A 235 10.50 15.25 9.39
C GLU A 235 11.81 15.49 8.65
N ASN A 236 12.45 14.37 8.29
CA ASN A 236 13.76 14.36 7.67
C ASN A 236 13.67 14.30 6.13
N GLY A 237 12.47 14.17 5.57
CA GLY A 237 12.24 14.03 4.14
C GLY A 237 12.90 12.78 3.54
N LYS A 238 13.03 11.69 4.32
CA LYS A 238 13.89 10.53 4.00
C LYS A 238 13.17 9.21 4.20
N THR A 239 13.62 8.19 3.47
CA THR A 239 13.18 6.81 3.63
C THR A 239 14.33 5.93 4.08
N TYR A 240 14.07 5.15 5.13
CA TYR A 240 15.03 4.28 5.79
C TYR A 240 14.61 2.81 5.69
N CYS A 241 15.61 1.92 5.73
CA CYS A 241 15.42 0.54 6.15
C CYS A 241 15.77 0.45 7.64
N CYS A 242 14.83 -0.07 8.43
CA CYS A 242 14.87 -0.16 9.88
C CYS A 242 15.03 -1.62 10.29
N PHE A 243 16.09 -1.94 11.02
CA PHE A 243 16.40 -3.31 11.44
C PHE A 243 15.80 -3.60 12.82
N LEU A 244 15.14 -4.77 12.95
CA LEU A 244 14.43 -5.13 14.18
C LEU A 244 15.36 -5.69 15.27
N ASN A 245 16.48 -6.31 14.88
CA ASN A 245 17.38 -7.04 15.78
C ASN A 245 18.49 -6.17 16.39
N GLU A 246 18.66 -4.94 15.90
CA GLU A 246 19.71 -4.02 16.34
C GLU A 246 19.05 -2.76 16.89
N SER A 247 19.41 -2.37 18.11
CA SER A 247 18.78 -1.24 18.82
C SER A 247 18.77 0.04 17.97
N LYS A 248 17.60 0.37 17.40
CA LYS A 248 17.35 1.56 16.56
C LYS A 248 18.30 1.71 15.37
N SER A 249 18.84 0.60 14.84
CA SER A 249 19.67 0.64 13.63
C SER A 249 18.80 0.92 12.41
N ARG A 250 19.06 2.02 11.73
CA ARG A 250 18.40 2.36 10.47
C ARG A 250 19.40 2.87 9.45
N LYS A 251 19.18 2.53 8.18
CA LYS A 251 20.00 2.96 7.06
C LYS A 251 19.15 3.72 6.05
N GLU A 252 19.59 4.91 5.65
CA GLU A 252 18.94 5.66 4.58
C GLU A 252 19.06 4.88 3.26
N ILE A 253 17.93 4.69 2.59
CA ILE A 253 17.88 4.06 1.27
C ILE A 253 17.55 5.06 0.17
N VAL A 254 16.76 6.11 0.49
CA VAL A 254 16.37 7.16 -0.44
C VAL A 254 16.19 8.48 0.31
N GLY A 255 16.80 9.56 -0.21
CA GLY A 255 16.59 10.93 0.25
C GLY A 255 15.26 11.53 -0.19
N LYS A 256 14.14 10.85 0.10
CA LYS A 256 12.79 11.31 -0.23
C LYS A 256 11.76 10.76 0.77
N TYR A 257 10.79 11.59 1.15
CA TYR A 257 9.57 11.16 1.83
C TYR A 257 8.52 10.69 0.81
N PHE A 258 7.97 9.51 1.07
CA PHE A 258 6.84 8.92 0.39
C PHE A 258 5.63 8.84 1.33
N TYR A 259 4.49 9.40 0.91
CA TYR A 259 3.22 9.31 1.66
C TYR A 259 2.44 8.02 1.38
N ARG A 260 2.88 7.28 0.35
CA ARG A 260 2.55 5.86 0.14
C ARG A 260 3.83 5.11 -0.16
N LEU A 261 4.04 4.00 0.52
CA LEU A 261 5.25 3.22 0.43
C LEU A 261 4.89 1.74 0.51
N GLU A 262 5.30 0.97 -0.50
CA GLU A 262 5.20 -0.48 -0.50
C GLU A 262 6.47 -1.12 -1.03
N SER A 263 6.78 -2.34 -0.54
CA SER A 263 7.95 -3.11 -0.96
C SER A 263 7.57 -4.55 -1.27
N PHE A 264 8.26 -5.11 -2.27
CA PHE A 264 7.94 -6.38 -2.93
C PHE A 264 9.16 -7.30 -2.83
N ASP A 265 9.22 -8.14 -1.81
CA ASP A 265 10.30 -9.12 -1.53
C ASP A 265 11.73 -8.57 -1.61
N ARG A 266 11.95 -7.31 -1.19
CA ARG A 266 13.24 -6.59 -1.27
C ARG A 266 13.72 -6.26 -2.69
N GLU A 267 13.04 -6.70 -3.73
CA GLU A 267 13.46 -6.53 -5.13
C GLU A 267 12.93 -5.26 -5.78
N LEU A 268 11.79 -4.77 -5.30
CA LEU A 268 11.16 -3.56 -5.78
C LEU A 268 10.55 -2.83 -4.60
N ILE A 269 10.75 -1.52 -4.55
CA ILE A 269 10.10 -0.61 -3.62
C ILE A 269 9.38 0.42 -4.50
N ILE A 270 8.10 0.66 -4.21
CA ILE A 270 7.30 1.67 -4.88
C ILE A 270 6.93 2.73 -3.84
N GLY A 271 7.30 3.97 -4.13
CA GLY A 271 7.02 5.12 -3.25
C GLY A 271 6.32 6.22 -4.02
N LYS A 272 5.21 6.76 -3.50
CA LYS A 272 4.57 7.97 -4.05
C LYS A 272 5.00 9.20 -3.26
N PRO A 273 5.73 10.16 -3.88
CA PRO A 273 6.17 11.36 -3.18
C PRO A 273 5.01 12.35 -3.02
N LEU A 274 4.98 13.07 -1.90
CA LEU A 274 3.93 14.08 -1.64
C LEU A 274 4.39 15.48 -2.05
N ILE A 275 5.63 15.81 -1.71
CA ILE A 275 6.20 17.15 -1.86
C ILE A 275 6.93 17.24 -3.19
N ASN A 276 6.57 18.22 -4.03
CA ASN A 276 7.21 18.44 -5.32
C ASN A 276 8.59 19.12 -5.17
N ARG A 277 9.26 19.44 -6.29
CA ARG A 277 10.58 20.10 -6.26
C ARG A 277 10.57 21.53 -5.70
N PHE A 278 9.39 22.13 -5.57
CA PHE A 278 9.18 23.49 -5.05
C PHE A 278 8.73 23.51 -3.59
N GLY A 279 8.58 22.34 -2.95
CA GLY A 279 8.12 22.24 -1.56
C GLY A 279 6.59 22.18 -1.40
N GLU A 280 5.83 22.05 -2.50
CA GLU A 280 4.37 22.07 -2.46
C GLU A 280 3.79 20.65 -2.41
N ILE A 281 2.63 20.51 -1.77
CA ILE A 281 1.86 19.26 -1.76
C ILE A 281 1.29 18.99 -3.15
N ASN A 282 1.63 17.84 -3.73
CA ASN A 282 1.10 17.38 -5.01
C ASN A 282 0.87 15.86 -4.98
N TYR A 283 -0.41 15.47 -4.90
CA TYR A 283 -0.85 14.06 -4.91
C TYR A 283 -0.73 13.38 -6.28
N TYR A 284 -0.50 14.14 -7.35
CA TYR A 284 -0.38 13.64 -8.72
C TYR A 284 1.08 13.42 -9.13
N GLN A 285 2.02 13.38 -8.19
CA GLN A 285 3.38 13.01 -8.56
C GLN A 285 3.45 11.51 -8.93
N ALA A 286 4.22 11.21 -9.97
CA ALA A 286 4.47 9.84 -10.40
C ALA A 286 5.16 9.01 -9.29
N PRO A 287 4.82 7.71 -9.17
CA PRO A 287 5.50 6.82 -8.26
C PRO A 287 6.98 6.64 -8.66
N TRP A 288 7.82 6.47 -7.65
CA TRP A 288 9.22 6.09 -7.79
C TRP A 288 9.34 4.58 -7.63
N PHE A 289 10.06 3.94 -8.55
CA PHE A 289 10.39 2.52 -8.50
C PHE A 289 11.87 2.39 -8.13
N ILE A 290 12.17 1.72 -7.02
CA ILE A 290 13.52 1.54 -6.49
C ILE A 290 13.82 0.04 -6.43
N TYR A 291 14.97 -0.40 -6.97
CA TYR A 291 15.29 -1.82 -7.16
C TYR A 291 16.79 -2.11 -7.08
#